data_AF-A0A0J9VDX8-F1
#
_entry.id   AF-A0A0J9VDX8-F1
#
_cell.length_a   1.000
_cell.length_b   1.000
_cell.length_c   1.000
_cell.angle_alpha   90.00
_cell.angle_beta   90.00
_cell.angle_gamma   90.00
#
_symmetry.space_group_name_H-M   'P 1'
#
loop_
_entity.id
_entity.type
_entity.pdbx_description
1 polymer ?
#
loop_
_entity_poly.entity_id
_entity_poly.type
_entity_poly.pdbx_seq_one_letter_code
_entity_poly.pdbx_strand_id
1 'polypeptide(L)'
;MSTLNLHLTILKERGQSQPRHWILMFAEENATHAIFHHVTGGPMHSKPYEVVIEPKHVESHGIEKRYLIAEVLEKDGQKVKAAVRQAPPLLCQRWILNVLEDLGKQGVIPEGTYSKWNEALETGPFSDDGAPSKKSLGDGDATDA
;
A
#
# COMPACT_ATOMS: atom_id res chain seq x y z
N MET A 1 13.56 -24.21 -3.69
CA MET A 1 12.64 -23.47 -2.79
C MET A 1 11.83 -22.55 -3.68
N SER A 2 10.51 -22.55 -3.55
CA SER A 2 9.68 -21.65 -4.36
C SER A 2 9.69 -20.24 -3.76
N THR A 3 9.68 -19.23 -4.63
CA THR A 3 9.61 -17.81 -4.29
C THR A 3 8.42 -17.17 -4.97
N LEU A 4 7.83 -16.19 -4.30
CA LEU A 4 6.78 -15.33 -4.85
C LEU A 4 7.30 -13.90 -4.91
N ASN A 5 7.25 -13.31 -6.09
CA ASN A 5 7.62 -11.92 -6.29
C ASN A 5 6.51 -11.02 -5.73
N LEU A 6 6.83 -10.27 -4.68
CA LEU A 6 5.99 -9.22 -4.14
C LEU A 6 6.28 -7.92 -4.88
N HIS A 7 5.27 -7.40 -5.57
CA HIS A 7 5.35 -6.13 -6.23
C HIS A 7 4.40 -5.10 -5.61
N LEU A 8 4.85 -3.85 -5.60
CA LEU A 8 3.95 -2.71 -5.50
C LEU A 8 3.54 -2.28 -6.90
N THR A 9 2.25 -2.32 -7.17
CA THR A 9 1.66 -1.95 -8.45
C THR A 9 0.88 -0.66 -8.27
N ILE A 10 1.13 0.32 -9.15
CA ILE A 10 0.44 1.60 -9.16
C ILE A 10 -0.45 1.63 -10.41
N LEU A 11 -1.75 1.84 -10.21
CA LEU A 11 -2.70 1.97 -11.31
C LEU A 11 -2.65 3.38 -11.92
N LYS A 12 -3.10 3.47 -13.18
CA LYS A 12 -3.31 4.74 -13.89
C LYS A 12 -4.22 5.66 -13.08
N GLU A 13 -3.93 6.96 -13.17
CA GLU A 13 -4.76 8.01 -12.60
C GLU A 13 -6.21 7.94 -13.12
N ARG A 14 -7.19 8.09 -12.23
CA ARG A 14 -8.63 7.95 -12.54
C ARG A 14 -9.39 9.29 -12.57
N GLY A 15 -8.71 10.41 -12.31
CA GLY A 15 -9.27 11.76 -12.30
C GLY A 15 -8.36 12.74 -11.56
N GLN A 16 -8.57 14.05 -11.79
CA GLN A 16 -7.74 15.10 -11.21
C GLN A 16 -7.77 15.06 -9.67
N SER A 17 -6.58 15.12 -9.06
CA SER A 17 -6.37 15.30 -7.62
C SER A 17 -6.75 14.11 -6.71
N GLN A 18 -6.83 12.89 -7.27
CA GLN A 18 -7.02 11.68 -6.47
C GLN A 18 -5.71 10.87 -6.37
N PRO A 19 -5.31 10.42 -5.17
CA PRO A 19 -4.19 9.50 -5.03
C PRO A 19 -4.38 8.27 -5.90
N ARG A 20 -3.34 7.88 -6.65
CA ARG A 20 -3.35 6.68 -7.47
C ARG A 20 -3.56 5.45 -6.59
N HIS A 21 -4.35 4.52 -7.13
CA HIS A 21 -4.66 3.29 -6.45
C HIS A 21 -3.45 2.36 -6.45
N TRP A 22 -2.99 1.97 -5.26
CA TRP A 22 -1.89 1.02 -5.11
C TRP A 22 -2.41 -0.39 -4.81
N ILE A 23 -1.66 -1.39 -5.25
CA ILE A 23 -1.96 -2.83 -5.09
C ILE A 23 -0.69 -3.57 -4.72
N LEU A 24 -0.76 -4.50 -3.76
CA LEU A 24 0.25 -5.52 -3.57
C LEU A 24 -0.04 -6.72 -4.47
N MET A 25 0.85 -6.98 -5.40
CA MET A 25 0.73 -8.08 -6.35
C MET A 25 1.72 -9.18 -6.00
N PHE A 26 1.21 -10.40 -5.80
CA PHE A 26 2.02 -11.60 -5.58
C PHE A 26 1.94 -12.51 -6.81
N ALA A 27 3.09 -12.81 -7.40
CA ALA A 27 3.18 -13.65 -8.60
C ALA A 27 4.43 -14.52 -8.52
N GLU A 28 4.37 -15.74 -9.08
CA GLU A 28 5.59 -16.49 -9.38
C GLU A 28 6.38 -15.77 -10.48
N GLU A 29 7.67 -16.08 -10.59
CA GLU A 29 8.50 -15.56 -11.67
C GLU A 29 7.91 -15.96 -13.04
N ASN A 30 7.79 -15.01 -13.96
CA ASN A 30 7.23 -15.20 -15.30
C ASN A 30 5.76 -15.67 -15.35
N ALA A 31 5.03 -15.64 -14.23
CA ALA A 31 3.62 -15.99 -14.22
C ALA A 31 2.77 -14.99 -15.02
N THR A 32 1.71 -15.50 -15.65
CA THR A 32 0.71 -14.67 -16.36
C THR A 32 -0.43 -14.19 -15.44
N HIS A 33 -0.54 -14.81 -14.26
CA HIS A 33 -1.55 -14.53 -13.25
C HIS A 33 -0.89 -14.23 -11.90
N ALA A 34 -1.56 -13.40 -11.11
CA ALA A 34 -1.12 -12.98 -9.80
C ALA A 34 -2.32 -12.82 -8.86
N ILE A 35 -2.03 -12.76 -7.57
CA ILE A 35 -3.01 -12.43 -6.54
C ILE A 35 -2.82 -10.97 -6.15
N PHE A 36 -3.85 -10.17 -6.36
CA PHE A 36 -3.88 -8.76 -6.01
C PHE A 36 -4.48 -8.60 -4.63
N HIS A 37 -3.79 -7.85 -3.77
CA HIS A 37 -4.30 -7.43 -2.47
C HIS A 37 -4.35 -5.91 -2.44
N HIS A 38 -5.53 -5.37 -2.19
CA HIS A 38 -5.74 -3.93 -2.20
C HIS A 38 -6.99 -3.57 -1.39
N VAL A 39 -7.19 -2.28 -1.15
CA VAL A 39 -8.40 -1.79 -0.49
C VAL A 39 -9.35 -1.18 -1.53
N THR A 40 -10.64 -1.43 -1.39
CA THR A 40 -11.70 -0.76 -2.15
C THR A 40 -12.65 -0.03 -1.21
N GLY A 41 -13.62 0.70 -1.75
CA GLY A 41 -14.56 1.50 -0.95
C GLY A 41 -13.93 2.81 -0.47
N GLY A 42 -14.37 3.29 0.69
CA GLY A 42 -13.99 4.58 1.26
C GLY A 42 -15.00 5.70 1.05
N PRO A 43 -14.75 6.89 1.64
CA PRO A 43 -15.67 8.03 1.63
C PRO A 43 -16.14 8.44 0.24
N MET A 44 -15.26 8.34 -0.76
CA MET A 44 -15.58 8.65 -2.17
C MET A 44 -16.67 7.75 -2.77
N HIS A 45 -16.81 6.53 -2.25
CA HIS A 45 -17.80 5.56 -2.69
C HIS A 45 -18.96 5.42 -1.71
N SER A 46 -19.04 6.28 -0.68
CA SER A 46 -20.00 6.19 0.42
C SER A 46 -20.08 4.78 1.04
N LYS A 47 -18.92 4.10 1.11
CA LYS A 47 -18.78 2.73 1.61
C LYS A 47 -17.62 2.65 2.59
N PRO A 48 -17.62 1.72 3.56
CA PRO A 48 -16.44 1.46 4.37
C PRO A 48 -15.29 0.98 3.47
N TYR A 49 -14.06 1.15 3.95
CA TYR A 49 -12.89 0.52 3.34
C TYR A 49 -12.95 -0.99 3.53
N GLU A 50 -12.61 -1.73 2.48
CA GLU A 50 -12.62 -3.20 2.49
C GLU A 50 -11.37 -3.75 1.79
N VAL A 51 -10.68 -4.68 2.45
CA VAL A 51 -9.56 -5.41 1.84
C VAL A 51 -10.10 -6.44 0.86
N VAL A 52 -9.68 -6.33 -0.39
CA VAL A 52 -10.02 -7.23 -1.48
C VAL A 52 -8.79 -8.05 -1.86
N ILE A 53 -9.02 -9.35 -2.04
CA ILE A 53 -8.02 -10.32 -2.50
C ILE A 53 -8.59 -10.98 -3.75
N GLU A 54 -8.00 -10.71 -4.91
CA GLU A 54 -8.55 -11.22 -6.17
C GLU A 54 -7.45 -11.75 -7.12
N PRO A 55 -7.73 -12.85 -7.85
CA PRO A 55 -6.85 -13.30 -8.93
C PRO A 55 -7.00 -12.39 -10.16
N LYS A 56 -5.87 -11.94 -10.72
CA LYS A 56 -5.82 -11.09 -11.92
C LYS A 56 -4.63 -11.44 -12.81
N HIS A 57 -4.69 -10.97 -14.06
CA HIS A 57 -3.53 -10.98 -14.94
C HIS A 57 -2.45 -10.02 -14.47
N VAL A 58 -1.20 -10.46 -14.58
CA VAL A 58 0.00 -9.67 -14.26
C VAL A 58 0.09 -8.40 -15.11
N GLU A 59 -0.37 -8.46 -16.37
CA GLU A 59 -0.40 -7.35 -17.34
C GLU A 59 -1.79 -6.68 -17.44
N SER A 60 -2.49 -6.54 -16.30
CA SER A 60 -3.80 -5.90 -16.26
C SER A 60 -3.74 -4.46 -16.81
N HIS A 61 -4.66 -4.12 -17.75
CA HIS A 61 -4.70 -2.85 -18.49
C HIS A 61 -4.67 -1.57 -17.63
N GLY A 62 -5.13 -1.66 -16.38
CA GLY A 62 -5.16 -0.53 -15.45
C GLY A 62 -3.81 -0.19 -14.82
N ILE A 63 -2.81 -1.06 -14.96
CA ILE A 63 -1.49 -0.87 -14.36
C ILE A 63 -0.71 0.20 -15.13
N GLU A 64 -0.14 1.15 -14.41
CA GLU A 64 0.80 2.14 -14.95
C GLU A 64 2.25 1.72 -14.64
N LYS A 65 2.52 1.35 -13.38
CA LYS A 65 3.85 0.99 -12.92
C LYS A 65 3.82 -0.23 -12.02
N ARG A 66 4.89 -1.02 -12.06
CA ARG A 66 5.11 -2.18 -11.22
C ARG A 66 6.53 -2.15 -10.68
N TYR A 67 6.68 -2.27 -9.36
CA TYR A 67 7.95 -2.23 -8.66
C TYR A 67 8.14 -3.51 -7.87
N LEU A 68 9.20 -4.27 -8.17
CA LEU A 68 9.57 -5.41 -7.34
C LEU A 68 10.04 -4.89 -5.97
N ILE A 69 9.43 -5.42 -4.91
CA ILE A 69 9.76 -5.10 -3.52
C ILE A 69 10.69 -6.16 -2.96
N ALA A 70 10.30 -7.43 -3.10
CA ALA A 70 11.05 -8.56 -2.57
C ALA A 70 10.65 -9.86 -3.27
N GLU A 71 11.57 -10.83 -3.25
CA GLU A 71 11.27 -12.23 -3.48
C GLU A 71 10.93 -12.87 -2.13
N VAL A 72 9.66 -13.20 -1.93
CA VAL A 72 9.17 -13.79 -0.69
C VAL A 72 9.34 -15.31 -0.75
N LEU A 73 10.03 -15.86 0.23
CA LEU A 73 10.18 -17.31 0.38
C LEU A 73 8.84 -17.94 0.78
N GLU A 74 8.55 -19.14 0.27
CA GLU A 74 7.33 -19.88 0.61
C GLU A 74 7.08 -20.00 2.12
N LYS A 75 8.14 -20.22 2.91
CA LYS A 75 8.08 -20.30 4.37
C LYS A 75 7.52 -19.04 5.04
N ASP A 76 7.68 -17.88 4.40
CA ASP A 76 7.23 -16.58 4.89
C ASP A 76 5.82 -16.23 4.36
N GLY A 77 5.20 -17.10 3.55
CA GLY A 77 3.87 -16.87 3.00
C GLY A 77 2.77 -16.70 4.05
N GLN A 78 2.89 -17.33 5.22
CA GLN A 78 1.94 -17.12 6.33
C GLN A 78 2.09 -15.74 6.97
N LYS A 79 3.32 -15.22 7.05
CA LYS A 79 3.58 -13.85 7.54
C LYS A 79 2.95 -12.81 6.63
N VAL A 80 3.09 -13.01 5.31
CA VAL A 80 2.39 -12.19 4.30
C VAL A 80 0.88 -12.17 4.51
N LYS A 81 0.27 -13.35 4.61
CA LYS A 81 -1.18 -13.46 4.81
C LYS A 81 -1.63 -12.80 6.11
N ALA A 82 -0.84 -12.93 7.18
CA ALA A 82 -1.12 -12.29 8.46
C ALA A 82 -1.04 -10.75 8.35
N ALA A 83 0.04 -10.21 7.77
CA ALA A 83 0.25 -8.77 7.62
C ALA A 83 -0.89 -8.10 6.84
N VAL A 84 -1.27 -8.69 5.69
CA VAL A 84 -2.39 -8.22 4.85
C VAL A 84 -3.70 -8.18 5.63
N ARG A 85 -3.99 -9.21 6.44
CA ARG A 85 -5.26 -9.31 7.17
C ARG A 85 -5.33 -8.44 8.41
N GLN A 86 -4.20 -8.20 9.06
CA GLN A 86 -4.12 -7.43 10.30
C GLN A 86 -4.06 -5.92 10.03
N ALA A 87 -3.57 -5.50 8.87
CA ALA A 87 -3.52 -4.10 8.49
C ALA A 87 -4.93 -3.48 8.45
N PRO A 88 -5.19 -2.39 9.20
CA PRO A 88 -6.49 -1.73 9.22
C PRO A 88 -6.90 -1.27 7.81
N PRO A 89 -8.12 -1.58 7.33
CA PRO A 89 -8.59 -1.14 6.02
C PRO A 89 -8.72 0.38 5.99
N LEU A 90 -7.75 1.04 5.35
CA LEU A 90 -7.63 2.48 5.17
C LEU A 90 -7.47 2.79 3.68
N LEU A 91 -7.30 4.07 3.31
CA LEU A 91 -6.86 4.45 1.98
C LEU A 91 -5.74 3.52 1.47
N CYS A 92 -5.86 3.05 0.22
CA CYS A 92 -5.03 1.97 -0.31
C CYS A 92 -3.52 2.18 -0.11
N GLN A 93 -3.00 3.38 -0.34
CA GLN A 93 -1.57 3.67 -0.16
C GLN A 93 -1.16 3.52 1.31
N ARG A 94 -2.00 3.99 2.25
CA ARG A 94 -1.77 3.88 3.69
C ARG A 94 -1.88 2.44 4.18
N TRP A 95 -2.88 1.70 3.72
CA TRP A 95 -3.02 0.29 4.03
C TRP A 95 -1.76 -0.49 3.59
N ILE A 96 -1.27 -0.24 2.38
CA ILE A 96 -0.04 -0.87 1.89
C ILE A 96 1.16 -0.52 2.77
N LEU A 97 1.32 0.74 3.17
CA LEU A 97 2.42 1.11 4.06
C LEU A 97 2.36 0.35 5.39
N ASN A 98 1.18 0.19 5.99
CA ASN A 98 1.03 -0.60 7.21
C ASN A 98 1.45 -2.07 6.99
N VAL A 99 1.09 -2.66 5.84
CA VAL A 99 1.53 -4.02 5.47
C VAL A 99 3.05 -4.07 5.29
N LEU A 100 3.64 -3.12 4.57
CA LEU A 100 5.09 -3.07 4.34
C LEU A 100 5.88 -2.86 5.65
N GLU A 101 5.36 -2.05 6.57
CA GLU A 101 5.96 -1.85 7.88
C GLU A 101 6.01 -3.16 8.68
N ASP A 102 4.90 -3.89 8.73
CA ASP A 102 4.82 -5.18 9.44
C ASP A 102 5.71 -6.25 8.80
N LEU A 103 5.69 -6.35 7.47
CA LEU A 103 6.59 -7.28 6.75
C LEU A 103 8.07 -6.94 6.94
N GLY A 104 8.41 -5.65 7.02
CA GLY A 104 9.77 -5.20 7.32
C GLY A 104 10.19 -5.62 8.73
N LYS A 105 9.34 -5.40 9.74
CA LYS A 105 9.59 -5.84 11.13
C LYS A 105 9.77 -7.35 11.26
N GLN A 106 9.08 -8.13 10.43
CA GLN A 106 9.18 -9.58 10.39
C GLN A 106 10.35 -10.13 9.54
N GLY A 107 11.14 -9.24 8.93
CA GLY A 107 12.28 -9.59 8.08
C GLY A 107 11.90 -10.26 6.75
N VAL A 108 10.65 -10.07 6.29
CA VAL A 108 10.14 -10.68 5.04
C VAL A 108 10.54 -9.85 3.82
N ILE A 109 10.67 -8.54 3.99
CA ILE A 109 11.10 -7.60 2.94
C ILE A 109 12.31 -6.80 3.42
N PRO A 110 13.08 -6.18 2.51
CA PRO A 110 14.22 -5.35 2.89
C PRO A 110 13.84 -4.22 3.85
N GLU A 111 14.71 -3.98 4.83
CA GLU A 111 14.59 -2.84 5.74
C GLU A 111 14.60 -1.51 4.95
N GLY A 112 13.86 -0.51 5.44
CA GLY A 112 13.72 0.78 4.77
C GLY A 112 12.72 0.82 3.60
N THR A 113 12.13 -0.32 3.21
CA THR A 113 11.08 -0.36 2.17
C THR A 113 9.89 0.54 2.53
N TYR A 114 9.45 0.52 3.78
CA TYR A 114 8.40 1.42 4.28
C TYR A 114 8.77 2.89 4.05
N SER A 115 9.95 3.32 4.51
CA SER A 115 10.38 4.72 4.45
C SER A 115 10.40 5.22 3.01
N LYS A 116 10.96 4.42 2.10
CA LYS A 116 10.99 4.70 0.66
C LYS A 116 9.60 4.96 0.09
N TRP A 117 8.61 4.13 0.42
CA TRP A 117 7.25 4.28 -0.12
C TRP A 117 6.42 5.32 0.63
N ASN A 118 6.73 5.59 1.89
CA ASN A 118 6.11 6.66 2.65
C ASN A 118 6.44 8.04 2.05
N GLU A 119 7.66 8.23 1.53
CA GLU A 119 8.05 9.44 0.78
C GLU A 119 7.32 9.57 -0.56
N ALA A 120 6.85 8.47 -1.14
CA ALA A 120 6.12 8.43 -2.39
C ALA A 120 4.59 8.53 -2.23
N LEU A 121 4.10 8.75 -1.00
CA LEU A 121 2.67 8.95 -0.75
C LEU A 121 2.14 10.14 -1.53
N GLU A 122 1.01 9.93 -2.19
CA GLU A 122 0.31 11.01 -2.87
C GLU A 122 -0.67 11.68 -1.91
N THR A 123 -0.59 13.00 -1.84
CA THR A 123 -1.52 13.83 -1.08
C THR A 123 -2.83 13.99 -1.84
N GLY A 124 -3.94 13.78 -1.16
CA GLY A 124 -5.29 13.98 -1.65
C GLY A 124 -6.24 14.29 -0.49
N PRO A 125 -7.51 14.59 -0.80
CA PRO A 125 -8.49 15.05 0.19
C PRO A 125 -8.80 14.01 1.29
N PHE A 126 -8.44 12.75 1.06
CA PHE A 126 -8.63 11.62 1.99
C PHE A 126 -7.28 11.02 2.44
N SER A 127 -6.14 11.69 2.19
CA SER A 127 -4.84 11.17 2.64
C SER A 127 -4.67 11.23 4.16
N ASP A 128 -5.54 11.98 4.85
CA ASP A 128 -5.50 12.21 6.30
C ASP A 128 -6.59 11.42 7.05
N ASP A 129 -6.96 10.23 6.56
CA ASP A 129 -7.96 9.30 7.14
C ASP A 129 -7.56 8.75 8.55
N GLY A 130 -6.89 9.55 9.39
CA GLY A 130 -6.57 9.26 10.80
C GLY A 130 -5.09 9.25 11.16
N ALA A 131 -4.18 9.73 10.30
CA ALA A 131 -2.81 10.00 10.72
C ALA A 131 -2.75 11.33 11.51
N PRO A 132 -1.88 11.49 12.51
CA PRO A 132 -1.63 12.81 13.05
C PRO A 132 -1.02 13.66 11.93
N SER A 133 -1.85 14.54 11.37
CA SER A 133 -1.41 15.67 10.59
C SER A 133 -0.23 16.30 11.32
N LYS A 134 0.95 16.35 10.69
CA LYS A 134 2.04 17.20 11.16
C LYS A 134 1.51 18.63 11.10
N LYS A 135 0.89 19.08 12.18
CA LYS A 135 0.69 20.51 12.39
C LYS A 135 2.08 21.11 12.34
N SER A 136 2.33 21.88 11.28
CA SER A 136 3.37 22.89 11.26
C SER A 136 3.27 23.60 12.61
N LEU A 137 4.35 23.51 13.40
CA LEU A 137 4.48 24.27 14.62
C LEU A 137 4.46 25.73 14.17
N GLY A 138 3.28 26.34 14.21
CA GLY A 138 3.11 27.76 13.95
C GLY A 138 3.84 28.51 15.04
N ASP A 139 4.81 29.32 14.62
CA ASP A 139 5.61 30.19 15.46
C ASP A 139 4.74 30.95 16.46
N GLY A 140 5.21 30.96 17.71
CA GLY A 140 4.59 31.69 18.79
C GLY A 140 4.61 33.18 18.52
N ASP A 141 3.43 33.79 18.60
CA ASP A 141 3.32 35.22 18.87
C ASP A 141 2.61 35.37 20.21
N ALA A 142 3.41 35.46 21.27
CA ALA A 142 2.95 35.86 22.58
C ALA A 142 2.99 37.40 22.62
N THR A 143 1.84 38.01 22.35
CA THR A 143 1.58 39.40 22.75
C THR A 143 1.01 39.36 24.15
N ASP A 144 1.85 39.69 25.14
CA ASP A 144 1.42 39.99 26.50
C ASP A 144 1.13 41.50 26.59
N ALA A 145 0.00 41.84 27.19
CA ALA A 145 -0.47 43.20 27.43
C ALA A 145 -0.61 43.45 28.94
#